data_AF-A0A7S2RG24-F1
#
_entry.id   AF-A0A7S2RG24-F1
#
_cell.length_a   1.000
_cell.length_b   1.000
_cell.length_c   1.000
_cell.angle_alpha   90.00
_cell.angle_beta   90.00
_cell.angle_gamma   90.00
#
_symmetry.space_group_name_H-M   'P 1'
#
loop_
_entity.id
_entity.type
_entity.pdbx_description
1 polymer ?
#
loop_
_entity_poly.entity_id
_entity_poly.type
_entity_poly.pdbx_seq_one_letter_code
_entity_poly.pdbx_strand_id
1 'polypeptide(L)'
;MKSIPGGGDMHNMKESMDMMQNMMNSPIFQEYMGDPEKLEQRRQMILSNPMIKSMMAGMPEMDEILNDPVKWRETMMAVAEIYKSMGGDLMKSIEYLDNSHVNSPTALDELSEGED
;
A
#
# COMPACT_ATOMS: atom_id res chain seq x y z
N MET A 1 -24.80 5.97 28.17
CA MET A 1 -24.83 5.86 26.70
C MET A 1 -23.67 4.96 26.30
N LYS A 2 -23.93 3.93 25.49
CA LYS A 2 -23.00 2.84 25.17
C LYS A 2 -22.22 3.24 23.91
N SER A 3 -20.97 3.67 24.07
CA SER A 3 -20.15 4.17 22.96
C SER A 3 -19.32 3.02 22.36
N ILE A 4 -19.88 2.48 21.27
CA ILE A 4 -19.26 1.96 20.04
C ILE A 4 -17.89 1.26 20.16
N PRO A 5 -17.79 -0.06 19.86
CA PRO A 5 -16.53 -0.78 19.74
C PRO A 5 -15.91 -0.52 18.35
N GLY A 6 -14.68 -0.01 18.30
CA GLY A 6 -13.98 0.23 17.03
C GLY A 6 -12.48 0.53 17.15
N GLY A 7 -11.90 0.51 18.36
CA GLY A 7 -10.47 0.71 18.60
C GLY A 7 -9.66 -0.58 18.45
N GLY A 8 -9.81 -1.28 17.32
CA GLY A 8 -8.99 -2.44 16.98
C GLY A 8 -7.60 -2.01 16.52
N ASP A 9 -6.70 -1.82 17.49
CA ASP A 9 -5.27 -2.11 17.39
C ASP A 9 -4.50 -1.52 16.18
N MET A 10 -4.28 -0.20 16.23
CA MET A 10 -3.36 0.50 15.31
C MET A 10 -1.93 -0.05 15.38
N HIS A 11 -1.56 -0.71 16.49
CA HIS A 11 -0.28 -1.39 16.68
C HIS A 11 -0.15 -2.65 15.81
N ASN A 12 -1.16 -3.52 15.81
CA ASN A 12 -1.25 -4.67 14.90
C ASN A 12 -1.27 -4.24 13.43
N MET A 13 -1.93 -3.14 13.11
CA MET A 13 -1.93 -2.62 11.75
C MET A 13 -0.54 -2.10 11.33
N LYS A 14 0.18 -1.41 12.23
CA LYS A 14 1.56 -0.95 12.00
C LYS A 14 2.51 -2.13 11.79
N GLU A 15 2.45 -3.14 12.64
CA GLU A 15 3.30 -4.34 12.55
C GLU A 15 2.99 -5.17 11.30
N SER A 16 1.70 -5.34 10.97
CA SER A 16 1.28 -6.00 9.73
C SER A 16 1.73 -5.23 8.48
N MET A 17 1.77 -3.91 8.53
CA MET A 17 2.15 -3.06 7.39
C MET A 17 3.67 -3.04 7.20
N ASP A 18 4.45 -3.02 8.28
CA ASP A 18 5.91 -3.15 8.26
C ASP A 18 6.34 -4.50 7.66
N MET A 19 5.70 -5.59 8.11
CA MET A 19 5.96 -6.91 7.54
C MET A 19 5.62 -6.97 6.04
N MET A 20 4.52 -6.35 5.62
CA MET A 20 4.12 -6.28 4.21
C MET A 20 5.08 -5.43 3.38
N GLN A 21 5.56 -4.30 3.91
CA GLN A 21 6.58 -3.47 3.27
C GLN A 21 7.91 -4.20 3.12
N ASN A 22 8.37 -4.90 4.16
CA ASN A 22 9.58 -5.70 4.08
C ASN A 22 9.47 -6.79 3.00
N MET A 23 8.30 -7.40 2.87
CA MET A 23 8.05 -8.36 1.80
C MET A 23 7.99 -7.69 0.42
N MET A 24 7.35 -6.53 0.27
CA MET A 24 7.30 -5.79 -1.00
C MET A 24 8.66 -5.24 -1.43
N ASN A 25 9.49 -4.82 -0.48
CA ASN A 25 10.85 -4.38 -0.74
C ASN A 25 11.81 -5.56 -0.95
N SER A 26 11.37 -6.80 -0.72
CA SER A 26 12.22 -7.96 -0.94
C SER A 26 12.58 -8.10 -2.42
N PRO A 27 13.82 -8.50 -2.75
CA PRO A 27 14.25 -8.72 -4.12
C PRO A 27 13.36 -9.75 -4.84
N ILE A 28 12.89 -10.76 -4.12
CA ILE A 28 11.99 -11.79 -4.62
C ILE A 28 10.67 -11.18 -5.11
N PHE A 29 10.12 -10.22 -4.37
CA PHE A 29 8.87 -9.55 -4.75
C PHE A 29 9.07 -8.59 -5.91
N GLN A 30 10.17 -7.83 -5.91
CA GLN A 30 10.51 -6.93 -7.01
C GLN A 30 10.74 -7.70 -8.31
N GLU A 31 11.42 -8.84 -8.24
CA GLU A 31 11.60 -9.76 -9.35
C GLU A 31 10.24 -10.32 -9.77
N TYR A 32 9.43 -10.84 -8.85
CA TYR A 32 8.12 -11.41 -9.20
C TYR A 32 7.13 -10.41 -9.82
N MET A 33 7.13 -9.15 -9.36
CA MET A 33 6.26 -8.10 -9.92
C MET A 33 6.80 -7.48 -11.19
N GLY A 34 8.13 -7.29 -11.29
CA GLY A 34 8.80 -6.67 -12.44
C GLY A 34 9.18 -7.66 -13.54
N ASP A 35 9.06 -8.96 -13.31
CA ASP A 35 9.48 -9.97 -14.27
C ASP A 35 8.47 -10.09 -15.43
N PRO A 36 8.93 -9.90 -16.69
CA PRO A 36 8.06 -9.93 -17.86
C PRO A 36 7.46 -11.32 -18.12
N GLU A 37 8.12 -12.40 -17.72
CA GLU A 37 7.60 -13.77 -17.84
C GLU A 37 6.44 -13.99 -16.85
N LYS A 38 6.58 -13.51 -15.60
CA LYS A 38 5.50 -13.55 -14.61
C LYS A 38 4.29 -12.72 -15.01
N LEU A 39 4.51 -11.57 -15.64
CA LEU A 39 3.44 -10.75 -16.18
C LEU A 39 2.68 -11.48 -17.30
N GLU A 40 3.39 -12.15 -18.21
CA GLU A 40 2.77 -12.96 -19.25
C GLU A 40 2.04 -14.17 -18.67
N GLN A 41 2.61 -14.84 -17.66
CA GLN A 41 1.96 -15.97 -16.99
C GLN A 41 0.60 -15.58 -16.38
N ARG A 42 0.51 -14.37 -15.81
CA ARG A 42 -0.74 -13.81 -15.28
C ARG A 42 -1.75 -13.52 -16.40
N ARG A 43 -1.28 -12.96 -17.52
CA ARG A 43 -2.11 -12.73 -18.73
C ARG A 43 -2.71 -14.05 -19.23
N GLN A 44 -1.91 -15.10 -19.29
CA GLN A 44 -2.34 -16.43 -19.71
C GLN A 44 -3.36 -17.04 -18.75
N MET A 45 -3.19 -16.85 -17.44
CA MET A 45 -4.21 -17.28 -16.45
C MET A 45 -5.55 -16.56 -16.65
N ILE A 46 -5.53 -15.27 -16.95
CA ILE A 46 -6.74 -14.49 -17.22
C ILE A 46 -7.43 -14.98 -18.48
N LEU A 47 -6.67 -15.22 -19.55
CA LEU A 47 -7.20 -15.76 -20.81
C LEU A 47 -7.75 -17.18 -20.66
N SER A 48 -7.13 -17.98 -19.78
CA SER A 48 -7.53 -19.34 -19.46
C SER A 48 -8.81 -19.37 -18.62
N ASN A 49 -9.11 -18.32 -17.86
CA ASN A 49 -10.33 -18.24 -17.05
C ASN A 49 -11.44 -17.44 -17.78
N PRO A 50 -12.49 -18.11 -18.31
CA PRO A 50 -13.54 -17.44 -19.06
C PRO A 50 -14.34 -16.42 -18.23
N MET A 51 -14.46 -16.62 -16.92
CA MET A 51 -15.13 -15.66 -16.04
C MET A 51 -14.34 -14.34 -15.97
N ILE A 52 -13.03 -14.42 -15.74
CA ILE A 52 -12.19 -13.21 -15.63
C ILE A 52 -12.06 -12.53 -16.98
N LYS A 53 -11.89 -13.31 -18.05
CA LYS A 53 -11.90 -12.81 -19.42
C LYS A 53 -13.18 -12.02 -19.71
N SER A 54 -14.35 -12.54 -19.33
CA SER A 54 -15.62 -11.83 -19.53
C SER A 54 -15.74 -10.53 -18.72
N MET A 55 -15.15 -10.51 -17.52
CA MET A 55 -15.09 -9.30 -16.69
C MET A 55 -14.20 -8.22 -17.30
N MET A 56 -13.04 -8.61 -17.85
CA MET A 56 -12.11 -7.68 -18.51
C MET A 56 -12.64 -7.20 -19.86
N ALA A 57 -13.31 -8.07 -20.62
CA ALA A 57 -13.98 -7.69 -21.86
C ALA A 57 -15.13 -6.67 -21.64
N GLY A 58 -15.68 -6.61 -20.42
CA GLY A 58 -16.67 -5.61 -20.03
C GLY A 58 -16.10 -4.22 -19.75
N MET A 59 -14.77 -4.09 -19.66
CA MET A 59 -14.10 -2.81 -19.46
C MET A 59 -13.51 -2.32 -20.80
N PRO A 60 -13.96 -1.16 -21.33
CA PRO A 60 -13.31 -0.55 -22.48
C PRO A 60 -11.84 -0.26 -22.12
N GLU A 61 -10.93 -0.41 -23.08
CA GLU A 61 -9.45 -0.41 -22.91
C GLU A 61 -8.83 -1.70 -22.35
N MET A 62 -9.47 -2.40 -21.40
CA MET A 62 -8.87 -3.60 -20.80
C MET A 62 -8.80 -4.79 -21.76
N ASP A 63 -9.77 -4.94 -22.67
CA ASP A 63 -9.70 -5.97 -23.70
C ASP A 63 -8.50 -5.74 -24.65
N GLU A 64 -8.24 -4.49 -25.03
CA GLU A 64 -7.11 -4.14 -25.88
C GLU A 64 -5.78 -4.39 -25.16
N ILE A 65 -5.69 -3.97 -23.90
CA ILE A 65 -4.52 -4.20 -23.05
C ILE A 65 -4.28 -5.71 -22.85
N LEU A 66 -5.32 -6.51 -22.62
CA LEU A 66 -5.20 -7.95 -22.41
C LEU A 66 -4.74 -8.69 -23.67
N ASN A 67 -5.16 -8.23 -24.85
CA ASN A 67 -4.75 -8.80 -26.13
C ASN A 67 -3.33 -8.35 -26.55
N ASP A 68 -2.83 -7.24 -26.02
CA ASP A 68 -1.49 -6.72 -26.29
C ASP A 68 -0.51 -7.00 -25.13
N PRO A 69 0.47 -7.90 -25.28
CA PRO A 69 1.40 -8.24 -24.21
C PRO A 69 2.31 -7.08 -23.80
N VAL A 70 2.57 -6.10 -24.69
CA VAL A 70 3.38 -4.93 -24.36
C VAL A 70 2.58 -3.99 -23.47
N LYS A 71 1.36 -3.61 -23.90
CA LYS A 71 0.47 -2.75 -23.11
C LYS A 71 0.09 -3.39 -21.78
N TRP A 72 -0.14 -4.71 -21.75
CA TRP A 72 -0.36 -5.46 -20.52
C TRP A 72 0.77 -5.24 -19.52
N ARG A 73 2.03 -5.44 -19.95
CA ARG A 73 3.19 -5.23 -19.08
C ARG A 73 3.30 -3.79 -18.60
N GLU A 74 3.18 -2.82 -19.51
CA GLU A 74 3.25 -1.39 -19.16
C GLU A 74 2.18 -1.01 -18.13
N THR A 75 0.94 -1.46 -18.35
CA THR A 75 -0.18 -1.22 -17.43
C THR A 75 0.08 -1.85 -16.07
N MET A 76 0.51 -3.11 -16.04
CA MET A 76 0.79 -3.80 -14.78
C MET A 76 1.98 -3.19 -14.03
N MET A 77 3.01 -2.71 -14.73
CA MET A 77 4.13 -1.99 -14.12
C MET A 77 3.68 -0.63 -13.55
N ALA A 78 2.86 0.12 -14.28
CA ALA A 78 2.29 1.38 -13.79
C ALA A 78 1.41 1.14 -12.55
N VAL A 79 0.59 0.08 -12.57
CA VAL A 79 -0.21 -0.33 -11.43
C VAL A 79 0.67 -0.72 -10.25
N ALA A 80 1.73 -1.51 -10.47
CA ALA A 80 2.67 -1.88 -9.41
C ALA A 80 3.35 -0.65 -8.78
N GLU A 81 3.67 0.36 -9.60
CA GLU A 81 4.22 1.62 -9.12
C GLU A 81 3.21 2.42 -8.29
N ILE A 82 1.94 2.49 -8.70
CA ILE A 82 0.86 3.10 -7.92
C ILE A 82 0.67 2.40 -6.58
N TYR A 83 0.69 1.06 -6.55
CA TYR A 83 0.60 0.31 -5.29
C TYR A 83 1.79 0.59 -4.37
N LYS A 84 2.98 0.70 -4.94
CA LYS A 84 4.20 1.03 -4.19
C LYS A 84 4.14 2.45 -3.61
N SER A 85 3.66 3.42 -4.39
CA SER A 85 3.53 4.81 -3.93
C SER A 85 2.46 4.95 -2.86
N MET A 86 1.29 4.31 -3.03
CA MET A 86 0.24 4.31 -2.02
C MET A 86 0.70 3.71 -0.68
N GLY A 87 1.49 2.64 -0.71
CA GLY A 87 2.11 2.08 0.50
C GLY A 87 3.08 3.06 1.17
N GLY A 88 3.86 3.79 0.38
CA GLY A 88 4.75 4.85 0.86
C GLY A 88 4.02 6.05 1.46
N ASP A 89 2.99 6.55 0.80
CA ASP A 89 2.20 7.69 1.27
C ASP A 89 1.41 7.35 2.54
N LEU A 90 0.86 6.13 2.64
CA LEU A 90 0.23 5.64 3.85
C LEU A 90 1.24 5.55 5.01
N MET A 91 2.44 5.02 4.76
CA MET A 91 3.50 4.98 5.77
C MET A 91 3.88 6.39 6.24
N LYS A 92 4.03 7.32 5.30
CA LYS A 92 4.34 8.73 5.60
C LYS A 92 3.25 9.39 6.44
N SER A 93 1.99 9.04 6.20
CA SER A 93 0.87 9.53 7.02
C SER A 93 0.88 8.94 8.45
N ILE A 94 1.27 7.67 8.60
CA ILE A 94 1.41 7.01 9.91
C ILE A 94 2.62 7.57 10.66
N GLU A 95 3.74 7.79 9.99
CA GLU A 95 4.94 8.46 10.53
C GLU A 95 4.62 9.89 10.99
N TYR A 96 3.83 10.63 10.21
CA TYR A 96 3.39 11.98 10.58
C TYR A 96 2.52 11.99 11.84
N LEU A 97 1.65 10.98 12.03
CA LEU A 97 0.86 10.81 13.25
C LEU A 97 1.72 10.42 14.45
N ASP A 98 2.73 9.58 14.27
CA ASP A 98 3.70 9.17 15.31
C ASP A 98 4.56 10.36 15.79
N ASN A 99 5.08 11.15 14.85
CA ASN A 99 5.96 12.30 15.16
C ASN A 99 5.23 13.48 15.82
N SER A 100 3.89 13.50 15.79
CA SER A 100 3.07 14.50 16.49
C SER A 100 2.99 14.30 18.01
N HIS A 101 3.46 13.16 18.54
CA HIS A 101 3.46 12.89 19.99
C HIS A 101 4.77 13.25 20.72
N VAL A 102 5.83 13.64 20.00
CA VAL A 102 7.18 13.80 20.58
C VAL A 102 7.55 15.26 20.91
N ASN A 103 6.73 16.25 20.53
CA ASN A 103 6.95 17.67 20.84
C ASN A 103 5.82 18.26 21.68
N SER A 104 5.66 17.76 22.91
CA SER A 104 5.17 18.62 23.99
C SER A 104 6.40 19.09 24.77
N PRO A 105 6.90 20.33 24.58
CA PRO A 105 7.84 20.88 25.54
C PRO A 105 7.11 20.93 26.89
N THR A 106 7.69 20.28 27.89
CA THR A 106 7.28 20.33 29.29
C THR A 106 7.38 21.77 29.78
N ALA A 107 6.41 22.61 29.45
CA ALA A 107 6.33 24.01 29.84
C ALA A 107 5.56 24.12 31.15
N LEU A 108 6.06 23.48 32.23
CA LEU A 108 5.53 23.66 33.59
C LEU A 108 6.65 23.46 34.64
N ASP A 109 7.81 24.07 34.44
CA ASP A 109 8.86 24.19 35.47
C ASP A 109 9.49 25.59 35.46
N GLU A 110 8.68 26.65 35.38
CA GLU A 110 9.16 28.05 35.57
C GLU A 110 8.16 28.92 36.35
N LEU A 111 7.45 28.35 37.33
CA LEU A 111 6.60 29.12 38.25
C LEU A 111 6.76 28.66 39.71
N SER A 112 7.97 28.74 40.25
CA SER A 112 8.33 28.72 41.68
C SER A 112 9.80 29.12 41.74
N GLU A 113 10.29 30.21 42.32
CA GLU A 113 9.83 31.05 43.42
C GLU A 113 10.33 32.48 43.17
N GLY A 114 9.42 33.44 43.31
CA GLY A 114 9.76 34.74 43.84
C GLY A 114 8.78 35.02 44.96
N GLU A 115 9.25 35.10 46.20
CA GLU A 115 8.65 35.88 47.28
C GLU A 115 9.59 35.94 48.51
N ASP A 116 9.79 37.19 48.97
CA ASP A 116 10.45 37.75 50.17
C ASP A 116 11.95 37.56 50.46
#